data_AF-L1NUG0-F1
#
_entry.id   AF-L1NUG0-F1
#
_cell.length_a   1.000
_cell.length_b   1.000
_cell.length_c   1.000
_cell.angle_alpha   90.00
_cell.angle_beta   90.00
_cell.angle_gamma   90.00
#
_symmetry.space_group_name_H-M   'P 1'
#
loop_
_entity.id
_entity.type
_entity.pdbx_description
1 polymer ?
#
loop_
_entity_poly.entity_id
_entity_poly.type
_entity_poly.pdbx_seq_one_letter_code
_entity_poly.pdbx_strand_id
1 'polypeptide(L)'
;MIMRKNVLIIFIGLLLLVSCKLTQDKESYKITSVVYITDWGEKAVDRKGIQLYAIDSLRRTKPQKIKEVRVFDRNAAHEANTLYIKLRRALQAKVSYRLIINDSLLYNISEFEIIKETVYTMLSKMELIYIKNYKVNNIKIDSKFYNE
;
A
#
# COMPACT_ATOMS: atom_id res chain seq x y z
N MET A 1 -42.70 33.18 21.60
CA MET A 1 -41.75 32.09 21.95
C MET A 1 -41.48 31.12 20.79
N ILE A 2 -41.75 31.48 19.53
CA ILE A 2 -41.61 30.58 18.35
C ILE A 2 -40.31 30.88 17.56
N MET A 3 -39.91 32.14 17.44
CA MET A 3 -38.65 32.54 16.76
C MET A 3 -37.38 31.92 17.36
N ARG A 4 -37.30 31.80 18.69
CA ARG A 4 -36.11 31.24 19.37
C ARG A 4 -35.87 29.77 19.00
N LYS A 5 -36.92 29.00 18.72
CA LYS A 5 -36.84 27.57 18.40
C LYS A 5 -36.22 27.35 17.01
N ASN A 6 -36.62 28.17 16.03
CA ASN A 6 -36.10 28.08 14.66
C ASN A 6 -34.64 28.53 14.58
N VAL A 7 -34.25 29.56 15.33
CA VAL A 7 -32.85 30.01 15.43
C VAL A 7 -31.97 28.93 16.06
N LEU A 8 -32.45 28.25 17.10
CA LEU A 8 -31.71 27.17 17.76
C LEU A 8 -31.48 25.98 16.81
N ILE A 9 -32.48 25.62 15.99
CA ILE A 9 -32.39 24.55 15.00
C ILE A 9 -31.34 24.87 13.92
N ILE A 10 -31.34 26.11 13.42
CA ILE A 10 -30.34 26.58 12.44
C ILE A 10 -28.94 26.52 13.06
N PHE A 11 -28.79 26.92 14.32
CA PHE A 11 -27.51 26.92 15.02
C PHE A 11 -26.96 25.50 15.25
N ILE A 12 -27.83 24.55 15.61
CA ILE A 12 -27.47 23.12 15.77
C ILE A 12 -27.10 22.49 14.42
N GLY A 13 -27.86 22.81 13.35
CA GLY A 13 -27.53 22.37 11.99
C GLY A 13 -26.18 22.91 11.50
N LEU A 14 -25.86 24.16 11.82
CA LEU A 14 -24.58 24.78 11.50
C LEU A 14 -23.42 24.15 12.29
N LEU A 15 -23.62 23.85 13.58
CA LEU A 15 -22.64 23.15 14.42
C LEU A 15 -22.35 21.72 13.93
N LEU A 16 -23.36 21.02 13.42
CA LEU A 16 -23.18 19.69 12.80
C LEU A 16 -22.38 19.76 11.49
N LEU A 17 -22.53 20.83 10.70
CA LEU A 17 -21.74 21.07 9.50
C LEU A 17 -20.26 21.38 9.82
N VAL A 18 -19.98 22.09 10.92
CA VAL A 18 -18.59 22.36 11.37
C VAL A 18 -17.95 21.12 12.01
N SER A 19 -18.76 20.22 12.60
CA SER A 19 -18.28 18.93 13.14
C SER A 19 -18.04 17.87 12.07
N CYS A 20 -18.45 18.13 10.82
CA CYS A 20 -17.88 17.44 9.68
C CYS A 20 -16.43 17.94 9.53
N LYS A 21 -15.55 17.46 10.42
CA LYS A 21 -14.12 17.44 10.16
C LYS A 21 -14.01 16.85 8.77
N LEU A 22 -13.57 17.68 7.83
CA LEU A 22 -12.94 17.21 6.62
C LEU A 22 -11.73 16.42 7.12
N THR A 23 -11.93 15.17 7.52
CA THR A 23 -10.88 14.17 7.43
C THR A 23 -10.59 14.14 5.94
N GLN A 24 -9.70 15.04 5.52
CA GLN A 24 -8.85 14.86 4.37
C GLN A 24 -8.10 13.57 4.67
N ASP A 25 -8.80 12.47 4.44
CA ASP A 25 -8.23 11.17 4.29
C ASP A 25 -7.51 11.25 2.95
N LYS A 26 -6.38 11.97 2.97
CA LYS A 26 -5.57 12.37 1.82
C LYS A 26 -5.49 11.17 0.92
N GLU A 27 -6.22 11.29 -0.19
CA GLU A 27 -6.55 10.20 -1.08
C GLU A 27 -5.26 9.50 -1.52
N SER A 28 -5.20 8.18 -1.30
CA SER A 28 -4.15 7.31 -1.82
C SER A 28 -2.72 7.83 -1.60
N TYR A 29 -2.20 7.78 -0.36
CA TYR A 29 -0.77 7.99 -0.17
C TYR A 29 0.02 7.10 -1.12
N LYS A 30 0.87 7.73 -1.91
CA LYS A 30 1.91 7.07 -2.70
C LYS A 30 2.94 6.57 -1.70
N ILE A 31 3.08 5.25 -1.60
CA ILE A 31 4.04 4.59 -0.70
C ILE A 31 5.25 4.10 -1.49
N THR A 32 6.12 3.32 -0.86
CA THR A 32 7.26 2.71 -1.53
C THR A 32 6.81 1.93 -2.79
N SER A 33 7.75 1.74 -3.71
CA SER A 33 7.50 0.99 -4.95
C SER A 33 7.83 -0.50 -4.82
N VAL A 34 8.08 -0.98 -3.60
CA VAL A 34 8.69 -2.28 -3.34
C VAL A 34 7.71 -3.17 -2.58
N VAL A 35 7.62 -4.44 -2.99
CA VAL A 35 6.88 -5.49 -2.31
C VAL A 35 7.73 -6.76 -2.25
N TYR A 36 7.60 -7.48 -1.14
CA TYR A 36 8.21 -8.78 -0.89
C TYR A 36 7.16 -9.88 -0.84
N ILE A 37 7.44 -11.02 -1.45
CA ILE A 37 6.61 -12.22 -1.34
C ILE A 37 7.49 -13.31 -0.76
N THR A 38 7.26 -13.67 0.50
CA THR A 38 7.91 -14.82 1.14
C THR A 38 7.27 -16.12 0.66
N ASP A 39 8.02 -17.22 0.74
CA ASP A 39 7.55 -18.55 0.34
C ASP A 39 7.01 -18.60 -1.10
N TRP A 40 7.58 -17.79 -2.00
CA TRP A 40 7.27 -17.87 -3.41
C TRP A 40 7.79 -19.21 -3.97
N GLY A 41 7.12 -19.76 -4.99
CA GLY A 41 7.31 -21.15 -5.42
C GLY A 41 8.75 -21.56 -5.76
N GLU A 42 9.00 -22.88 -5.87
CA GLU A 42 10.37 -23.43 -5.92
C GLU A 42 11.16 -23.18 -7.23
N LYS A 43 10.52 -22.62 -8.26
CA LYS A 43 11.09 -22.53 -9.61
C LYS A 43 11.70 -21.17 -9.86
N ALA A 44 12.84 -21.14 -10.57
CA ALA A 44 13.39 -19.89 -11.11
C ALA A 44 12.33 -19.16 -11.95
N VAL A 45 12.10 -17.88 -11.66
CA VAL A 45 11.11 -17.05 -12.35
C VAL A 45 11.85 -16.00 -13.16
N ASP A 46 11.68 -16.06 -14.49
CA ASP A 46 12.10 -14.97 -15.37
C ASP A 46 11.19 -13.76 -15.13
N ARG A 47 11.76 -12.55 -15.20
CA ARG A 47 11.03 -11.28 -15.13
C ARG A 47 9.86 -11.23 -16.11
N LYS A 48 9.98 -11.88 -17.28
CA LYS A 48 8.91 -11.97 -18.28
C LYS A 48 7.68 -12.73 -17.78
N GLY A 49 7.87 -13.68 -16.88
CA GLY A 49 6.79 -14.46 -16.26
C GLY A 49 6.06 -13.72 -15.15
N ILE A 50 6.51 -12.53 -14.74
CA ILE A 50 5.89 -11.78 -13.65
C ILE A 50 5.03 -10.65 -14.19
N GLN A 51 3.75 -10.68 -13.82
CA GLN A 51 2.78 -9.65 -14.13
C GLN A 51 2.15 -9.13 -12.84
N LEU A 52 2.11 -7.80 -12.67
CA LEU A 52 1.43 -7.16 -11.55
C LEU A 52 0.32 -6.26 -12.05
N TYR A 53 -0.86 -6.39 -11.45
CA TYR A 53 -2.03 -5.59 -11.75
C TYR A 53 -2.50 -4.87 -10.49
N ALA A 54 -2.84 -3.59 -10.60
CA ALA A 54 -3.64 -2.90 -9.60
C ALA A 54 -5.12 -3.23 -9.84
N ILE A 55 -5.86 -3.47 -8.78
CA ILE A 55 -7.30 -3.75 -8.79
C ILE A 55 -8.01 -2.52 -8.23
N ASP A 56 -8.85 -1.89 -9.04
CA ASP A 56 -9.68 -0.77 -8.59
C ASP A 56 -10.93 -1.24 -7.81
N SER A 57 -11.69 -0.29 -7.27
CA SER A 57 -12.94 -0.57 -6.53
C SER A 57 -14.00 -1.29 -7.36
N LEU A 58 -13.93 -1.20 -8.70
CA LEU A 58 -14.81 -1.89 -9.64
C LEU A 58 -14.23 -3.23 -10.12
N ARG A 59 -13.18 -3.73 -9.45
CA ARG A 59 -12.45 -4.97 -9.76
C ARG A 59 -11.77 -4.99 -11.13
N ARG A 60 -11.59 -3.84 -11.78
CA ARG A 60 -10.85 -3.74 -13.04
C ARG A 60 -9.36 -3.81 -12.76
N THR A 61 -8.64 -4.51 -13.63
CA THR A 61 -7.20 -4.68 -13.52
C THR A 61 -6.47 -3.65 -14.37
N LYS A 62 -5.46 -3.00 -13.78
CA LYS A 62 -4.57 -2.07 -14.47
C LYS A 62 -3.11 -2.55 -14.34
N PRO A 63 -2.43 -2.87 -15.45
CA PRO A 63 -1.08 -3.38 -15.39
C PRO A 63 -0.12 -2.36 -14.79
N GLN A 64 0.80 -2.85 -13.96
CA GLN A 64 1.85 -2.07 -13.32
C GLN A 64 3.20 -2.37 -13.97
N LYS A 65 4.00 -1.32 -14.19
CA LYS A 65 5.32 -1.46 -14.80
C LYS A 65 6.33 -1.85 -13.73
N ILE A 66 6.87 -3.08 -13.83
CA ILE A 66 7.92 -3.57 -12.95
C ILE A 66 9.27 -3.03 -13.41
N LYS A 67 10.01 -2.38 -12.50
CA LYS A 67 11.36 -1.87 -12.73
C LYS A 67 12.39 -2.98 -12.57
N GLU A 68 12.24 -3.79 -11.52
CA GLU A 68 13.22 -4.79 -11.12
C GLU A 68 12.54 -5.93 -10.36
N VAL A 69 13.12 -7.12 -10.52
CA VAL A 69 12.74 -8.34 -9.80
C VAL A 69 14.04 -8.94 -9.30
N ARG A 70 14.09 -9.28 -8.01
CA ARG A 70 15.16 -10.12 -7.46
C ARG A 70 14.55 -11.32 -6.76
N VAL A 71 15.24 -12.43 -6.90
CA VAL A 71 14.90 -13.69 -6.27
C VAL A 71 16.01 -13.98 -5.27
N PHE A 72 15.65 -14.09 -4.00
CA PHE A 72 16.57 -14.53 -2.97
C PHE A 72 16.52 -16.05 -2.85
N ASP A 73 17.68 -16.69 -3.00
CA ASP A 73 17.85 -18.16 -2.96
C ASP A 73 17.39 -18.72 -1.60
N ARG A 74 16.91 -19.97 -1.59
CA ARG A 74 16.61 -20.75 -0.38
C ARG A 74 17.80 -20.85 0.57
N ASN A 75 19.02 -20.86 0.03
CA ASN A 75 20.24 -20.97 0.82
C ASN A 75 20.77 -19.62 1.34
N ALA A 76 20.06 -18.53 1.08
CA ALA A 76 20.45 -17.25 1.63
C ALA A 76 20.33 -17.26 3.17
N ALA A 77 21.40 -16.83 3.85
CA ALA A 77 21.44 -16.76 5.31
C ALA A 77 20.34 -15.83 5.90
N HIS A 78 19.86 -14.89 5.08
CA HIS A 78 18.74 -14.01 5.35
C HIS A 78 17.80 -14.01 4.14
N GLU A 79 16.49 -13.97 4.36
CA GLU A 79 15.47 -13.79 3.29
C GLU A 79 15.34 -14.97 2.31
N ALA A 80 15.64 -16.18 2.80
CA ALA A 80 15.49 -17.42 2.05
C ALA A 80 14.10 -17.51 1.39
N ASN A 81 14.08 -17.83 0.09
CA ASN A 81 12.85 -18.00 -0.67
C ASN A 81 11.94 -16.76 -0.67
N THR A 82 12.51 -15.57 -0.87
CA THR A 82 11.77 -14.30 -0.98
C THR A 82 11.88 -13.70 -2.38
N LEU A 83 10.75 -13.24 -2.92
CA LEU A 83 10.67 -12.54 -4.20
C LEU A 83 10.53 -11.04 -3.94
N TYR A 84 11.54 -10.28 -4.37
CA TYR A 84 11.55 -8.83 -4.38
C TYR A 84 10.99 -8.31 -5.69
N ILE A 85 10.03 -7.40 -5.62
CA ILE A 85 9.47 -6.72 -6.79
C ILE A 85 9.50 -5.22 -6.55
N LYS A 86 10.23 -4.50 -7.42
CA LYS A 86 10.26 -3.04 -7.44
C LYS A 86 9.55 -2.52 -8.68
N LEU A 87 8.59 -1.63 -8.47
CA LEU A 87 7.81 -0.98 -9.50
C LEU A 87 8.46 0.32 -9.97
N ARG A 88 8.09 0.76 -11.18
CA ARG A 88 8.48 2.09 -11.68
C ARG A 88 7.70 3.22 -11.01
N ARG A 89 6.54 2.93 -10.44
CA ARG A 89 5.68 3.89 -9.77
C ARG A 89 5.43 3.42 -8.34
N ALA A 90 5.26 4.40 -7.45
CA ALA A 90 4.82 4.17 -6.09
C ALA A 90 3.50 3.38 -6.06
N LEU A 91 3.40 2.47 -5.10
CA LEU A 91 2.14 1.81 -4.78
C LEU A 91 1.20 2.84 -4.12
N GLN A 92 -0.08 2.50 -4.10
CA GLN A 92 -1.11 3.21 -3.38
C GLN A 92 -1.65 2.34 -2.27
N ALA A 93 -1.64 2.85 -1.03
CA ALA A 93 -1.98 2.06 0.16
C ALA A 93 -3.41 1.50 0.17
N LYS A 94 -4.37 2.21 -0.43
CA LYS A 94 -5.79 1.80 -0.50
C LYS A 94 -6.14 0.93 -1.73
N VAL A 95 -5.14 0.57 -2.53
CA VAL A 95 -5.33 -0.24 -3.74
C VAL A 95 -4.88 -1.66 -3.46
N SER A 96 -5.66 -2.63 -3.93
CA SER A 96 -5.25 -4.04 -3.92
C SER A 96 -4.52 -4.35 -5.22
N TYR A 97 -3.59 -5.29 -5.17
CA TYR A 97 -2.83 -5.73 -6.32
C TYR A 97 -2.95 -7.24 -6.50
N ARG A 98 -2.82 -7.69 -7.75
CA ARG A 98 -2.71 -9.10 -8.09
C ARG A 98 -1.41 -9.32 -8.84
N LEU A 99 -0.59 -10.17 -8.27
CA LEU A 99 0.63 -10.68 -8.85
C LEU A 99 0.34 -12.04 -9.46
N ILE A 100 0.73 -12.21 -10.72
CA ILE A 100 0.65 -13.46 -11.47
C ILE A 100 2.08 -13.83 -11.87
N ILE A 101 2.47 -15.07 -11.58
CA ILE A 101 3.79 -15.60 -11.92
C ILE A 101 3.62 -16.84 -12.80
N ASN A 102 4.28 -16.84 -13.96
CA ASN A 102 4.24 -17.92 -14.96
C ASN A 102 2.82 -18.40 -15.25
N ASP A 103 1.87 -17.45 -15.34
CA ASP A 103 0.44 -17.66 -15.61
C ASP A 103 -0.31 -18.63 -14.67
N SER A 104 0.30 -19.04 -13.56
CA SER A 104 -0.22 -20.11 -12.70
C SER A 104 -0.26 -19.75 -11.23
N LEU A 105 0.79 -19.11 -10.71
CA LEU A 105 0.84 -18.70 -9.31
C LEU A 105 0.20 -17.33 -9.16
N LEU A 106 -0.83 -17.25 -8.31
CA LEU A 106 -1.61 -16.04 -8.08
C LEU A 106 -1.45 -15.59 -6.63
N TYR A 107 -1.00 -14.34 -6.46
CA TYR A 107 -0.87 -13.70 -5.17
C TYR A 107 -1.69 -12.41 -5.13
N ASN A 108 -2.61 -12.31 -4.19
CA ASN A 108 -3.37 -11.09 -3.91
C ASN A 108 -2.65 -10.32 -2.81
N ILE A 109 -2.30 -9.07 -3.10
CA ILE A 109 -1.56 -8.18 -2.22
C ILE A 109 -2.49 -7.04 -1.83
N SER A 110 -2.73 -6.84 -0.53
CA SER A 110 -3.72 -5.85 -0.07
C SER A 110 -3.40 -5.36 1.34
N GLU A 111 -4.26 -4.47 1.85
CA GLU A 111 -4.26 -4.04 3.26
C GLU A 111 -2.90 -3.48 3.72
N PHE A 112 -2.33 -2.54 2.95
CA PHE A 112 -1.09 -1.89 3.33
C PHE A 112 -1.29 -1.01 4.57
N GLU A 113 -0.63 -1.38 5.67
CA GLU A 113 -0.48 -0.51 6.84
C GLU A 113 0.75 0.36 6.64
N ILE A 114 0.60 1.67 6.79
CA ILE A 114 1.69 2.64 6.58
C ILE A 114 2.10 3.27 7.91
N ILE A 115 3.39 3.54 8.07
CA ILE A 115 3.92 4.42 9.13
C ILE A 115 4.38 5.71 8.46
N LYS A 116 4.15 6.83 9.16
CA LYS A 116 4.68 8.13 8.79
C LYS A 116 5.69 8.56 9.84
N GLU A 117 6.85 8.96 9.37
CA GLU A 117 7.89 9.51 10.21
C GLU A 117 8.20 10.94 9.74
N THR A 118 8.22 11.88 10.67
CA THR A 118 8.63 13.24 10.38
C THR A 118 10.08 13.39 10.78
N VAL A 119 10.95 13.61 9.79
CA VAL A 119 12.37 13.87 10.01
C VAL A 119 12.62 15.36 9.85
N TYR A 120 13.30 15.93 10.84
CA TYR A 120 13.75 17.31 10.79
C TYR A 120 15.22 17.33 10.39
N THR A 121 15.52 18.00 9.29
CA THR A 121 16.88 18.41 8.93
C THR A 121 17.10 19.84 9.41
N MET A 122 18.35 20.32 9.47
CA MET A 122 18.64 21.71 9.85
C MET A 122 17.90 22.75 9.00
N LEU A 123 17.54 22.42 7.75
CA LEU A 123 16.96 23.36 6.78
C LEU A 123 15.49 23.04 6.42
N SER A 124 14.97 21.86 6.79
CA SER A 124 13.64 21.45 6.34
C SER A 124 13.02 20.35 7.20
N LYS A 125 11.69 20.28 7.15
CA LYS A 125 10.89 19.15 7.64
C LYS A 125 10.55 18.24 6.47
N MET A 126 10.86 16.95 6.59
CA MET A 126 10.55 15.91 5.62
C MET A 126 9.58 14.89 6.22
N GLU A 127 8.53 14.53 5.49
CA GLU A 127 7.62 13.43 5.86
C GLU A 127 7.99 12.18 5.06
N LEU A 128 8.46 11.16 5.76
CA LEU A 128 8.79 9.86 5.20
C LEU A 128 7.61 8.91 5.42
N ILE A 129 7.22 8.18 4.38
CA ILE A 129 6.10 7.24 4.41
C ILE A 129 6.61 5.85 4.07
N TYR A 130 6.47 4.95 5.03
CA TYR A 130 6.93 3.57 4.92
C TYR A 130 5.76 2.60 4.97
N ILE A 131 5.93 1.44 4.35
CA ILE A 131 5.03 0.31 4.55
C ILE A 131 5.45 -0.36 5.86
N LYS A 132 4.53 -0.54 6.80
CA LYS A 132 4.75 -1.29 8.04
C LYS A 132 4.52 -2.77 7.81
N ASN A 133 3.42 -3.10 7.15
CA ASN A 133 3.04 -4.44 6.76
C ASN A 133 1.95 -4.39 5.68
N TYR A 134 1.65 -5.54 5.10
CA TYR A 134 0.56 -5.76 4.15
C TYR A 134 0.18 -7.23 4.17
N LYS A 135 -0.88 -7.62 3.46
CA LYS A 135 -1.26 -9.02 3.29
C LYS A 135 -0.91 -9.54 1.92
N VAL A 136 -0.48 -10.79 1.87
CA VAL A 136 -0.31 -11.60 0.66
C VAL A 136 -1.14 -12.87 0.83
N ASN A 137 -2.15 -13.08 -0.02
CA ASN A 137 -3.08 -14.22 0.12
C ASN A 137 -3.62 -14.40 1.55
N ASN A 138 -4.01 -13.28 2.18
CA ASN A 138 -4.46 -13.17 3.57
C ASN A 138 -3.41 -13.41 4.67
N ILE A 139 -2.16 -13.74 4.32
CA ILE A 139 -1.05 -13.85 5.27
C ILE A 139 -0.41 -12.49 5.44
N LYS A 140 -0.22 -12.05 6.68
CA LYS A 140 0.41 -10.77 7.00
C LYS A 140 1.92 -10.86 6.82
N ILE A 141 2.48 -9.93 6.05
CA ILE A 141 3.91 -9.76 5.82
C ILE A 141 4.34 -8.45 6.49
N ASP A 142 5.22 -8.53 7.47
CA ASP A 142 5.82 -7.35 8.07
C ASP A 142 6.96 -6.80 7.19
N SER A 143 6.90 -5.52 6.88
CA SER A 143 7.82 -4.83 5.97
C SER A 143 9.10 -4.34 6.67
N LYS A 144 9.15 -4.42 8.01
CA LYS A 144 10.32 -4.02 8.84
C LYS A 144 11.64 -4.73 8.49
N PHE A 145 11.60 -5.77 7.67
CA PHE A 145 12.77 -6.58 7.36
C PHE A 145 13.67 -5.99 6.26
N TYR A 146 13.24 -4.95 5.54
CA TYR A 146 13.94 -4.54 4.33
C TYR A 146 14.32 -3.07 4.34
N ASN A 147 15.38 -2.77 5.08
CA ASN A 147 16.10 -1.50 5.02
C ASN A 147 16.80 -1.39 3.64
N GLU A 148 16.14 -0.76 2.66
CA GLU A 148 16.83 -0.06 1.54
C GLU A 148 16.78 1.46 1.78
#